data_AF-A0A8J8EG43-F1
#
_entry.id   AF-A0A8J8EG43-F1
#
_cell.length_a   1.000
_cell.length_b   1.000
_cell.length_c   1.000
_cell.angle_alpha   90.00
_cell.angle_beta   90.00
_cell.angle_gamma   90.00
#
_symmetry.space_group_name_H-M   'P 1'
#
loop_
_entity.id
_entity.type
_entity.pdbx_description
1 polymer ?
#
loop_
_entity_poly.entity_id
_entity_poly.type
_entity_poly.pdbx_seq_one_letter_code
_entity_poly.pdbx_strand_id
1 'polypeptide(L)'
;MKKVAAILALFLLVFVPFAGAVSAATWSYESFIKQSMAWYYLYQSNEDKFKELYNLSVQMNVSNETLSLAMELYNNASAEYNQALTYGIPQESRTLSWVVFSVHIRKAYIYMSQAVELLEKALAPLENQTA
;
A
#
# COMPACT_ATOMS: atom_id res chain seq x y z
N MET A 1 -54.38 27.29 13.56
CA MET A 1 -52.92 27.44 13.41
C MET A 1 -52.14 26.13 13.62
N LYS A 2 -52.45 25.29 14.62
CA LYS A 2 -51.71 24.04 14.89
C LYS A 2 -51.70 23.00 13.75
N LYS A 3 -52.77 22.92 12.94
CA LYS A 3 -52.85 21.96 11.81
C LYS A 3 -52.05 22.39 10.57
N VAL A 4 -51.80 23.68 10.39
CA VAL A 4 -51.02 24.22 9.25
C VAL A 4 -49.51 24.03 9.51
N ALA A 5 -49.09 24.20 10.77
CA ALA A 5 -47.71 23.93 11.19
C ALA A 5 -47.32 22.44 11.01
N ALA A 6 -48.26 21.51 11.24
CA ALA A 6 -48.01 20.08 11.05
C ALA A 6 -47.79 19.69 9.58
N ILE A 7 -48.48 20.35 8.64
CA ILE A 7 -48.34 20.09 7.20
C ILE A 7 -47.03 20.69 6.67
N LEU A 8 -46.64 21.88 7.13
CA LEU A 8 -45.35 22.50 6.81
C LEU A 8 -44.15 21.71 7.34
N ALA A 9 -44.27 21.12 8.54
CA ALA A 9 -43.26 20.24 9.10
C ALA A 9 -43.12 18.93 8.30
N LEU A 10 -44.21 18.41 7.74
CA LEU A 10 -44.19 17.21 6.88
C LEU A 10 -43.50 17.49 5.53
N PHE A 11 -43.74 18.67 4.93
CA PHE A 11 -43.08 19.07 3.68
C PHE A 11 -41.58 19.33 3.86
N LEU A 12 -41.14 19.83 5.00
CA LEU A 12 -39.72 20.01 5.30
C LEU A 12 -38.96 18.69 5.46
N LEU A 13 -39.63 17.60 5.85
CA LEU A 13 -39.01 16.26 5.96
C LEU A 13 -38.79 15.59 4.59
N VAL A 14 -39.62 15.89 3.59
CA VAL A 14 -39.51 15.31 2.23
C VAL A 14 -38.43 15.99 1.40
N PHE A 15 -38.09 17.24 1.73
CA PHE A 15 -37.06 18.04 1.05
C PHE A 15 -35.76 18.19 1.82
N VAL A 16 -35.49 17.39 2.86
CA VAL A 16 -34.13 17.30 3.38
C VAL A 16 -33.31 16.64 2.26
N PRO A 17 -32.41 17.37 1.57
CA PRO A 17 -31.52 16.71 0.63
C PRO A 17 -30.78 15.68 1.47
N PHE A 18 -30.89 14.41 1.08
CA PHE A 18 -30.10 13.34 1.66
C PHE A 18 -28.64 13.65 1.28
N ALA A 19 -28.01 14.56 2.01
CA ALA A 19 -26.64 15.03 1.78
C ALA A 19 -25.61 13.92 2.02
N GLY A 20 -26.07 12.73 2.43
CA GLY A 20 -25.28 11.49 2.51
C GLY A 20 -25.24 10.68 1.21
N ALA A 21 -25.94 11.07 0.14
CA ALA A 21 -25.89 10.36 -1.15
C ALA A 21 -24.70 10.79 -2.04
N VAL A 22 -23.73 11.54 -1.50
CA VAL A 22 -22.50 11.87 -2.21
C VAL A 22 -21.37 11.00 -1.65
N SER A 23 -20.84 10.15 -2.52
CA SER A 23 -19.71 9.21 -2.33
C SER A 23 -20.01 7.83 -1.76
N ALA A 24 -21.06 7.16 -2.24
CA ALA A 24 -20.86 5.73 -2.51
C ALA A 24 -19.86 5.65 -3.68
N ALA A 25 -18.56 5.70 -3.38
CA ALA A 25 -17.52 5.44 -4.36
C ALA A 25 -17.90 4.11 -5.04
N THR A 26 -18.17 4.15 -6.34
CA THR A 26 -18.49 2.95 -7.12
C THR A 26 -17.26 2.05 -7.08
N TRP A 27 -17.27 1.07 -6.17
CA TRP A 27 -16.20 0.10 -6.07
C TRP A 27 -16.09 -0.62 -7.42
N SER A 28 -14.92 -0.49 -8.05
CA SER A 28 -14.63 -1.09 -9.35
C SER A 28 -13.55 -2.16 -9.18
N TYR A 29 -13.88 -3.39 -9.56
CA TYR A 29 -12.94 -4.50 -9.55
C TYR A 29 -11.71 -4.20 -10.42
N GLU A 30 -11.89 -3.49 -11.54
CA GLU A 30 -10.79 -3.07 -12.41
C GLU A 30 -9.83 -2.10 -11.71
N SER A 31 -10.38 -1.14 -10.96
CA SER A 31 -9.57 -0.20 -10.18
C SER A 31 -8.79 -0.91 -9.08
N PHE A 32 -9.34 -1.96 -8.48
CA PHE A 32 -8.65 -2.74 -7.47
C PHE A 32 -7.55 -3.64 -8.06
N ILE A 33 -7.81 -4.28 -9.20
CA ILE A 33 -6.80 -5.03 -9.94
C ILE A 33 -5.65 -4.11 -10.36
N LYS A 34 -5.94 -2.91 -10.88
CA LYS A 34 -4.93 -1.90 -11.24
C LYS A 34 -4.06 -1.50 -10.04
N GLN A 35 -4.66 -1.24 -8.88
CA GLN A 35 -3.92 -0.96 -7.64
C GLN A 35 -3.02 -2.13 -7.22
N SER A 36 -3.53 -3.35 -7.36
CA SER A 36 -2.77 -4.56 -7.01
C SER A 36 -1.56 -4.76 -7.91
N MET A 37 -1.72 -4.49 -9.21
CA MET A 37 -0.61 -4.49 -10.17
C MET A 37 0.36 -3.34 -9.90
N ALA A 38 -0.10 -2.18 -9.44
CA ALA A 38 0.80 -1.10 -9.04
C ALA A 38 1.71 -1.55 -7.89
N TRP A 39 1.17 -2.19 -6.85
CA TRP A 39 1.99 -2.75 -5.76
C TRP A 39 2.98 -3.82 -6.25
N TYR A 40 2.58 -4.65 -7.22
CA TYR A 40 3.47 -5.64 -7.83
C TYR A 40 4.71 -5.02 -8.48
N TYR A 41 4.54 -3.95 -9.26
CA TYR A 41 5.67 -3.26 -9.89
C TYR A 41 6.46 -2.40 -8.91
N LEU A 42 5.79 -1.76 -7.95
CA LEU A 42 6.45 -0.99 -6.91
C LEU A 42 7.31 -1.87 -6.00
N TYR A 43 6.86 -3.09 -5.69
CA TYR A 43 7.68 -4.08 -4.98
C TYR A 43 8.99 -4.36 -5.71
N GLN A 44 8.92 -4.67 -7.02
CA GLN A 44 10.11 -4.97 -7.82
C GLN A 44 11.08 -3.79 -7.87
N SER A 45 10.56 -2.59 -8.12
CA SER A 45 11.38 -1.39 -8.13
C SER A 45 12.04 -1.13 -6.78
N ASN A 46 11.31 -1.34 -5.67
CA ASN A 46 11.87 -1.17 -4.34
C ASN A 46 12.86 -2.28 -3.97
N GLU A 47 12.69 -3.50 -4.49
CA GLU A 47 13.64 -4.59 -4.29
C GLU A 47 14.99 -4.26 -4.92
N ASP A 48 15.00 -3.74 -6.15
CA ASP A 48 16.26 -3.35 -6.80
C ASP A 48 16.93 -2.19 -6.06
N LYS A 49 16.14 -1.20 -5.63
CA LYS A 49 16.62 -0.10 -4.78
C LYS A 49 17.16 -0.60 -3.43
N PHE A 50 16.50 -1.57 -2.81
CA PHE A 50 16.96 -2.17 -1.56
C PHE A 50 18.34 -2.81 -1.73
N LYS A 51 18.56 -3.58 -2.81
CA LYS A 51 19.86 -4.22 -3.08
C LYS A 51 20.98 -3.17 -3.20
N GLU A 52 20.72 -2.08 -3.90
CA GLU A 52 21.65 -0.96 -4.04
C GLU A 52 21.96 -0.31 -2.68
N LEU A 53 20.92 0.11 -1.96
CA LEU A 53 21.05 0.77 -0.66
C LEU A 53 21.69 -0.12 0.39
N TYR A 54 21.40 -1.41 0.39
CA TYR A 54 21.98 -2.36 1.35
C TYR A 54 23.49 -2.49 1.14
N ASN A 55 23.91 -2.65 -0.12
CA ASN A 55 25.33 -2.71 -0.46
C ASN A 55 26.06 -1.41 -0.10
N LEU A 56 25.44 -0.26 -0.35
CA LEU A 56 25.99 1.04 0.04
C LEU A 56 26.06 1.17 1.57
N SER A 57 25.02 0.75 2.29
CA SER A 57 24.96 0.78 3.75
C SER A 57 26.08 -0.06 4.38
N VAL A 58 26.39 -1.21 3.79
CA VAL A 58 27.53 -2.03 4.20
C VAL A 58 28.86 -1.29 3.99
N GLN A 59 29.06 -0.65 2.83
CA GLN A 59 30.29 0.12 2.53
C GLN A 59 30.46 1.32 3.46
N MET A 60 29.35 1.98 3.82
CA MET A 60 29.31 3.14 4.69
C MET A 60 29.35 2.77 6.19
N ASN A 61 29.53 1.49 6.53
CA ASN A 61 29.56 0.98 7.91
C ASN A 61 28.30 1.35 8.73
N VAL A 62 27.12 1.31 8.11
CA VAL A 62 25.84 1.36 8.84
C VAL A 62 25.80 0.24 9.87
N SER A 63 25.16 0.49 11.02
CA SER A 63 25.19 -0.44 12.15
C SER A 63 24.61 -1.82 11.79
N ASN A 64 25.21 -2.87 12.36
CA ASN A 64 24.76 -4.25 12.13
C ASN A 64 23.31 -4.47 12.56
N GLU A 65 22.83 -3.78 13.61
CA GLU A 65 21.43 -3.84 14.05
C GLU A 65 20.50 -3.30 12.95
N THR A 66 20.87 -2.18 12.33
CA THR A 66 20.09 -1.57 11.24
C THR A 66 20.08 -2.46 10.01
N LEU A 67 21.24 -3.01 9.61
CA LEU A 67 21.36 -3.94 8.50
C LEU A 67 20.57 -5.24 8.74
N SER A 68 20.57 -5.75 9.97
CA SER A 68 19.79 -6.94 10.35
C SER A 68 18.30 -6.68 10.25
N LEU A 69 17.82 -5.53 10.74
CA LEU A 69 16.41 -5.16 10.65
C LEU A 69 15.97 -4.94 9.20
N ALA A 70 16.81 -4.31 8.38
CA ALA A 70 16.55 -4.13 6.95
C ALA A 70 16.41 -5.49 6.23
N MET A 71 17.27 -6.45 6.57
CA MET A 71 17.21 -7.81 6.03
C MET A 71 15.98 -8.59 6.50
N GLU A 72 15.55 -8.41 7.75
CA GLU A 72 14.31 -9.01 8.25
C GLU A 72 13.09 -8.50 7.46
N LEU A 73 13.00 -7.19 7.24
CA LEU A 73 11.93 -6.59 6.42
C LEU A 73 11.98 -7.10 4.98
N TYR A 74 13.17 -7.22 4.38
CA TYR A 74 13.35 -7.81 3.06
C TYR A 74 12.85 -9.27 2.98
N ASN A 75 13.18 -10.09 3.97
CA ASN A 75 12.75 -11.48 4.03
C ASN A 75 11.23 -11.61 4.18
N ASN A 76 10.62 -10.78 5.03
CA ASN A 76 9.17 -10.71 5.19
C ASN A 76 8.49 -10.26 3.89
N ALA A 77 9.06 -9.26 3.21
CA ALA A 77 8.56 -8.78 1.91
C ALA A 77 8.61 -9.89 0.85
N SER A 78 9.73 -10.61 0.77
CA SER A 78 9.95 -11.70 -0.17
C SER A 78 9.00 -12.88 0.09
N ALA A 79 8.75 -13.21 1.36
CA ALA A 79 7.80 -14.26 1.72
C ALA A 79 6.38 -13.92 1.28
N GLU A 80 5.92 -12.69 1.53
CA GLU A 80 4.60 -12.22 1.09
C GLU A 80 4.50 -12.14 -0.44
N TYR A 81 5.56 -11.69 -1.13
CA TYR A 81 5.60 -11.67 -2.59
C TYR A 81 5.44 -13.07 -3.18
N ASN A 82 6.22 -14.03 -2.69
CA ASN A 82 6.15 -15.42 -3.13
C ASN A 82 4.76 -16.02 -2.84
N GLN A 83 4.17 -15.70 -1.68
CA GLN A 83 2.81 -16.13 -1.36
C GLN A 83 1.77 -15.53 -2.31
N ALA A 84 1.90 -14.26 -2.71
CA ALA A 84 1.02 -13.64 -3.69
C ALA A 84 1.06 -14.40 -5.02
N LEU A 85 2.26 -14.75 -5.51
CA LEU A 85 2.43 -15.44 -6.79
C LEU A 85 1.76 -16.82 -6.85
N THR A 86 1.57 -17.50 -5.70
CA THR A 86 0.83 -18.78 -5.66
C THR A 86 -0.63 -18.66 -6.12
N TYR A 87 -1.21 -17.46 -6.07
CA TYR A 87 -2.60 -17.18 -6.49
C TYR A 87 -2.70 -16.71 -7.95
N GLY A 88 -1.56 -16.55 -8.63
CA GLY A 88 -1.45 -16.05 -10.00
C GLY A 88 -1.58 -14.53 -10.09
N ILE A 89 -1.02 -13.96 -11.17
CA ILE A 89 -1.11 -12.53 -11.44
C ILE A 89 -2.53 -12.22 -11.96
N PRO A 90 -3.23 -11.20 -11.43
CA PRO A 90 -4.63 -10.92 -11.77
C PRO A 90 -4.94 -10.73 -13.27
N GLN A 91 -3.95 -10.32 -14.07
CA GLN A 91 -4.11 -10.17 -15.52
C GLN A 91 -4.16 -11.52 -16.26
N GLU A 92 -3.68 -12.59 -15.63
CA GLU A 92 -3.54 -13.93 -16.20
C GLU A 92 -4.68 -14.87 -15.78
N SER A 93 -5.40 -14.56 -14.69
CA SER A 93 -6.41 -15.43 -14.08
C SER A 93 -7.76 -14.73 -13.91
N ARG A 94 -8.83 -15.35 -14.44
CA ARG A 94 -10.22 -14.87 -14.27
C ARG A 94 -10.91 -15.37 -12.99
N THR A 95 -10.15 -15.90 -12.03
CA THR A 95 -10.67 -16.43 -10.77
C THR A 95 -10.62 -15.38 -9.66
N LEU A 96 -11.42 -15.52 -8.60
CA LEU A 96 -11.40 -14.61 -7.43
C LEU A 96 -10.09 -14.66 -6.63
N SER A 97 -9.14 -15.52 -7.00
CA SER A 97 -7.80 -15.61 -6.40
C SER A 97 -7.04 -14.29 -6.43
N TRP A 98 -7.36 -13.37 -7.36
CA TRP A 98 -6.79 -12.02 -7.38
C TRP A 98 -7.03 -11.25 -6.08
N VAL A 99 -8.12 -11.51 -5.35
CA VAL A 99 -8.38 -10.84 -4.06
C VAL A 99 -7.29 -11.20 -3.05
N VAL A 100 -6.89 -12.47 -3.00
CA VAL A 100 -5.88 -12.96 -2.06
C VAL A 100 -4.48 -12.55 -2.53
N PHE A 101 -4.22 -12.59 -3.83
CA PHE A 101 -3.02 -11.97 -4.43
C PHE A 101 -2.85 -10.53 -3.96
N SER A 102 -3.91 -9.71 -4.04
CA SER A 102 -3.89 -8.29 -3.67
C SER A 102 -3.51 -8.04 -2.22
N VAL A 103 -3.93 -8.93 -1.30
CA VAL A 103 -3.57 -8.82 0.12
C VAL A 103 -2.07 -9.05 0.30
N HIS A 104 -1.54 -10.15 -0.24
CA HIS A 104 -0.14 -10.51 -0.08
C HIS A 104 0.79 -9.54 -0.82
N ILE A 105 0.46 -9.13 -2.05
CA ILE A 105 1.32 -8.22 -2.81
C ILE A 105 1.39 -6.82 -2.17
N ARG A 106 0.30 -6.37 -1.53
CA ARG A 106 0.32 -5.13 -0.76
C ARG A 106 1.23 -5.23 0.46
N LYS A 107 1.18 -6.35 1.18
CA LYS A 107 2.05 -6.60 2.35
C LYS A 107 3.51 -6.66 1.92
N ALA A 108 3.81 -7.35 0.83
CA ALA A 108 5.14 -7.40 0.23
C ALA A 108 5.67 -5.99 -0.07
N TYR A 109 4.88 -5.17 -0.77
CA TYR A 109 5.23 -3.79 -1.08
C TYR A 109 5.49 -2.95 0.19
N ILE A 110 4.64 -3.09 1.22
CA ILE A 110 4.79 -2.33 2.48
C ILE A 110 6.10 -2.70 3.18
N TYR A 111 6.38 -3.99 3.37
CA TYR A 111 7.62 -4.42 4.02
C TYR A 111 8.85 -3.99 3.24
N MET A 112 8.83 -4.12 1.90
CA MET A 112 9.95 -3.68 1.07
C MET A 112 10.16 -2.17 1.14
N SER A 113 9.07 -1.38 1.15
CA SER A 113 9.15 0.08 1.30
C SER A 113 9.76 0.48 2.65
N GLN A 114 9.40 -0.22 3.73
CA GLN A 114 9.97 -0.01 5.06
C GLN A 114 11.47 -0.36 5.09
N ALA A 115 11.88 -1.43 4.39
CA ALA A 115 13.28 -1.81 4.29
C ALA A 115 14.10 -0.73 3.57
N VAL A 116 13.58 -0.21 2.45
CA VAL A 116 14.19 0.91 1.70
C VAL A 116 14.27 2.16 2.57
N GLU A 117 13.16 2.59 3.19
CA GLU A 117 13.10 3.79 4.02
C GLU A 117 14.07 3.73 5.21
N LEU A 118 14.22 2.55 5.82
CA LEU A 118 15.16 2.34 6.91
C LEU A 118 16.60 2.60 6.47
N LEU A 119 17.00 2.08 5.30
CA LEU A 119 18.35 2.26 4.78
C LEU A 119 18.60 3.70 4.30
N GLU A 120 17.63 4.33 3.64
CA GLU A 120 17.72 5.75 3.26
C GLU A 120 17.95 6.65 4.48
N LYS A 121 17.20 6.43 5.55
CA LYS A 121 17.36 7.18 6.80
C LYS A 121 18.71 6.92 7.47
N ALA A 122 19.24 5.70 7.36
CA ALA A 122 20.54 5.36 7.92
C ALA A 122 21.70 6.00 7.15
N LEU A 123 21.55 6.17 5.83
CA LEU A 123 22.57 6.75 4.95
C LEU A 123 22.56 8.28 4.95
N ALA A 124 21.42 8.93 5.11
CA ALA A 124 21.28 10.40 5.00
C ALA A 124 22.27 11.21 5.88
N PRO A 125 22.57 10.84 7.14
CA PRO A 125 23.58 11.55 7.93
C PRO A 125 25.01 11.37 7.44
N LEU A 126 25.30 10.25 6.76
CA LEU A 126 26.65 9.88 6.33
C LEU A 126 27.02 10.56 5.00
N GLU A 127 26.06 10.73 4.09
CA GLU A 127 26.27 11.49 2.84
C GLU A 127 26.66 12.95 3.11
N ASN A 128 26.06 13.55 4.15
CA ASN A 128 26.35 14.92 4.57
C ASN A 128 27.71 15.09 5.26
N GLN A 129 28.36 14.00 5.69
CA GLN A 129 29.70 14.04 6.29
C GLN A 129 30.82 13.90 5.24
N THR A 130 30.48 13.42 4.05
CA THR A 130 31.40 13.23 2.92
C THR A 130 31.41 14.38 1.92
N ALA A 131 30.53 15.37 2.08
CA ALA A 131 30.44 16.59 1.26
C ALA A 131 31.18 17.77 1.90
#